data_AF-A0A5C6MQ47-F1
#
_entry.id   AF-A0A5C6MQ47-F1
#
_cell.length_a   1.000
_cell.length_b   1.000
_cell.length_c   1.000
_cell.angle_alpha   90.00
_cell.angle_beta   90.00
_cell.angle_gamma   90.00
#
_symmetry.space_group_name_H-M   'P 1'
#
loop_
_entity.id
_entity.type
_entity.pdbx_description
1 polymer ?
#
loop_
_entity_poly.entity_id
_entity_poly.type
_entity_poly.pdbx_seq_one_letter_code
_entity_poly.pdbx_strand_id
1 'polypeptide(L)' 'MESNNPGSVHYNRWNEDNINIDVEGSQPTLTRIYNRTCTGTVGIVVKSAGALCALVGIYLIGYVTGYYVHRC' A
#
# COMPACT_ATOMS: atom_id res chain seq x y z
N MET A 1 -61.03 9.00 13.89
CA MET A 1 -60.49 10.36 14.11
C MET A 1 -59.75 10.71 12.84
N GLU A 2 -60.30 11.62 12.06
CA GLU A 2 -59.75 12.06 10.77
C GLU A 2 -58.48 12.88 10.97
N SER A 3 -57.47 12.68 10.12
CA SER A 3 -56.47 13.73 9.87
C SER A 3 -56.01 13.65 8.43
N ASN A 4 -56.76 14.32 7.58
CA ASN A 4 -56.33 14.81 6.27
C ASN A 4 -55.14 15.77 6.46
N ASN A 5 -53.97 15.45 5.89
CA ASN A 5 -52.94 16.44 5.61
C ASN A 5 -52.30 16.21 4.23
N PRO A 6 -52.76 16.89 3.17
CA PRO A 6 -52.12 16.86 1.85
C PRO A 6 -50.84 17.73 1.89
N GLY A 7 -49.78 17.17 2.48
CA GLY A 7 -48.52 17.89 2.67
C GLY A 7 -47.59 17.24 3.67
N SER A 8 -47.58 15.91 3.76
CA SER A 8 -46.64 15.21 4.63
C SER A 8 -45.23 15.33 4.06
N VAL A 9 -44.49 16.33 4.52
CA VAL A 9 -43.03 16.35 4.36
C VAL A 9 -42.51 15.12 5.10
N HIS A 10 -42.16 14.10 4.33
CA HIS A 10 -41.60 12.87 4.85
C HIS A 10 -40.15 13.17 5.25
N TYR A 11 -39.93 13.43 6.54
CA TYR A 11 -38.56 13.53 7.05
C TYR A 11 -38.03 12.11 7.18
N ASN A 12 -37.01 11.78 6.40
CA ASN A 12 -36.27 10.56 6.61
C ASN A 12 -35.64 10.64 8.01
N ARG A 13 -36.18 9.87 8.95
CA ARG A 13 -35.62 9.76 10.29
C ARG A 13 -34.22 9.16 10.15
N TRP A 14 -33.21 9.89 10.63
CA TRP A 14 -31.85 9.38 10.69
C TRP A 14 -31.84 8.06 11.49
N ASN A 15 -31.40 6.98 10.85
CA ASN A 15 -31.43 5.63 11.41
C ASN A 15 -30.00 5.11 11.46
N GLU A 16 -29.40 4.99 12.63
CA GLU A 16 -27.98 4.62 12.74
C GLU A 16 -27.68 3.24 12.13
N ASP A 17 -28.68 2.35 12.06
CA ASP A 17 -28.53 1.01 11.48
C ASP A 17 -28.50 0.99 9.95
N ASN A 18 -28.79 2.12 9.27
CA ASN A 18 -28.69 2.23 7.81
C ASN A 18 -27.38 2.88 7.35
N ILE A 19 -26.52 3.27 8.30
CA ILE A 19 -25.23 3.87 8.06
C ILE A 19 -24.22 2.73 7.86
N ASN A 20 -24.38 1.99 6.77
CA ASN A 20 -23.32 1.11 6.28
C ASN A 20 -22.27 2.00 5.60
N ILE A 21 -21.38 2.58 6.42
CA ILE A 21 -20.17 3.23 5.90
C ILE A 21 -19.31 2.09 5.39
N ASP A 22 -19.38 1.84 4.08
CA ASP A 22 -18.44 0.98 3.41
C ASP A 22 -17.04 1.61 3.53
N VAL A 23 -16.32 1.24 4.59
CA VAL A 23 -14.90 1.57 4.75
C VAL A 23 -14.03 0.63 3.91
N GLU A 24 -14.61 -0.30 3.14
CA GLU A 24 -13.84 -1.16 2.25
C GLU A 24 -13.21 -0.40 1.07
N GLY A 25 -13.75 0.77 0.72
CA GLY A 25 -13.19 1.66 -0.30
C GLY A 25 -12.02 2.56 0.15
N SER A 26 -11.73 2.65 1.45
CA SER A 26 -10.80 3.66 2.00
C SER A 26 -9.59 3.06 2.73
N GLN A 27 -9.13 1.87 2.31
CA GLN A 27 -7.69 1.62 2.42
C GLN A 27 -7.04 2.36 1.26
N PRO A 28 -6.10 3.31 1.51
CA PRO A 28 -5.38 3.96 0.42
C PRO A 28 -4.82 2.86 -0.45
N THR A 29 -5.05 2.93 -1.77
CA THR A 29 -4.53 1.96 -2.74
C THR A 29 -3.02 1.73 -2.53
N LEU A 30 -2.34 2.79 -2.08
CA LEU A 30 -0.95 2.80 -1.63
C LEU A 30 -0.66 1.85 -0.47
N THR A 31 -1.50 1.76 0.57
CA THR A 31 -1.29 0.87 1.71
C THR A 31 -1.45 -0.59 1.30
N ARG A 32 -2.39 -0.88 0.41
CA ARG A 32 -2.59 -2.24 -0.14
C ARG A 32 -1.42 -2.65 -1.05
N ILE A 33 -0.93 -1.74 -1.89
CA ILE A 33 0.25 -1.97 -2.74
C ILE A 33 1.48 -2.16 -1.85
N TYR A 34 1.72 -1.26 -0.89
CA TYR A 34 2.83 -1.33 0.04
C TYR A 34 2.85 -2.65 0.81
N ASN A 35 1.71 -3.10 1.33
CA ASN A 35 1.66 -4.37 2.04
C ASN A 35 1.99 -5.56 1.12
N ARG A 36 1.53 -5.52 -0.14
CA ARG A 36 1.81 -6.59 -1.10
C ARG A 36 3.26 -6.60 -1.56
N THR A 37 3.87 -5.44 -1.74
CA THR A 37 5.24 -5.30 -2.28
C THR A 37 6.33 -5.26 -1.22
N CYS A 38 6.03 -4.86 0.02
CA CYS A 38 7.04 -4.64 1.07
C CYS A 38 6.97 -5.65 2.23
N THR A 39 5.77 -6.13 2.59
CA THR A 39 5.57 -7.10 3.70
C THR A 39 5.19 -8.50 3.23
N GLY A 40 4.71 -8.66 1.99
CA GLY A 40 4.49 -9.97 1.37
C GLY A 40 5.77 -10.67 0.90
N THR A 41 5.64 -11.94 0.47
CA THR A 41 6.74 -12.76 -0.09
C THR A 41 7.49 -12.03 -1.22
N VAL A 42 6.78 -11.23 -2.01
CA VAL A 42 7.37 -10.40 -3.09
C VAL A 42 8.39 -9.41 -2.53
N GLY A 43 8.12 -8.78 -1.39
CA GLY A 43 9.05 -7.82 -0.78
C GLY A 43 10.32 -8.48 -0.25
N ILE A 44 10.21 -9.71 0.27
CA ILE A 44 11.36 -10.50 0.71
C ILE A 44 12.23 -10.87 -0.49
N VAL A 45 11.62 -11.31 -1.60
CA VAL A 45 12.33 -11.64 -2.84
C VAL A 45 13.02 -10.40 -3.42
N VAL A 46 12.34 -9.26 -3.50
CA VAL A 46 12.92 -8.02 -4.03
C VAL A 46 14.08 -7.51 -3.15
N LYS A 47 13.92 -7.54 -1.82
CA LYS A 47 15.01 -7.15 -0.90
C LYS A 47 16.22 -8.06 -1.01
N SER A 48 16.01 -9.38 -1.04
CA SER A 48 17.11 -10.34 -1.16
C SER A 48 17.83 -10.22 -2.49
N ALA A 49 17.11 -10.12 -3.60
CA ALA A 49 17.68 -9.88 -4.92
C ALA A 49 18.47 -8.56 -4.97
N GLY A 50 17.91 -7.48 -4.42
CA GLY A 50 18.59 -6.18 -4.35
C GLY A 50 19.87 -6.23 -3.52
N ALA A 51 19.84 -6.90 -2.36
CA ALA A 51 21.01 -7.06 -1.51
C ALA A 51 22.12 -7.86 -2.20
N LEU A 52 21.77 -8.93 -2.92
CA LEU A 52 22.71 -9.73 -3.70
C LEU A 52 23.34 -8.90 -4.83
N CYS A 53 22.54 -8.15 -5.58
CA CYS A 53 23.05 -7.26 -6.63
C CYS A 53 24.01 -6.19 -6.07
N ALA A 54 23.68 -5.60 -4.92
CA ALA A 54 24.55 -4.61 -4.27
C ALA A 54 25.88 -5.23 -3.83
N LEU A 55 25.86 -6.42 -3.23
CA LEU A 55 27.08 -7.14 -2.84
C LEU A 55 27.99 -7.43 -4.04
N VAL A 56 27.40 -7.93 -5.14
CA VAL A 56 28.14 -8.17 -6.39
C VAL A 56 28.71 -6.87 -6.94
N GLY A 57 27.93 -5.78 -6.93
CA GLY A 57 28.39 -4.47 -7.36
C GLY A 57 29.60 -3.97 -6.57
N ILE A 58 29.54 -4.02 -5.23
CA ILE A 58 30.66 -3.63 -4.36
C ILE A 58 31.88 -4.50 -4.62
N TYR A 59 31.70 -5.81 -4.78
CA TYR A 59 32.78 -6.74 -5.11
C TYR A 59 33.47 -6.37 -6.42
N LEU A 60 32.70 -6.11 -7.48
CA LEU A 60 33.25 -5.71 -8.78
C LEU A 60 33.99 -4.38 -8.69
N ILE A 61 33.42 -3.37 -8.02
CA ILE A 61 34.07 -2.07 -7.82
C ILE A 61 35.39 -2.24 -7.08
N GLY A 62 35.40 -3.02 -5.99
CA GLY A 62 36.60 -3.32 -5.23
C GLY A 62 37.65 -4.06 -6.06
N TYR A 63 37.24 -5.07 -6.82
CA TYR A 63 38.13 -5.84 -7.70
C TYR A 63 38.78 -4.95 -8.76
N VAL A 64 37.98 -4.14 -9.44
CA VAL A 64 38.46 -3.21 -10.47
C VAL A 64 39.38 -2.17 -9.87
N THR A 65 39.00 -1.56 -8.74
CA THR A 65 39.82 -0.55 -8.05
C THR A 65 41.14 -1.16 -7.59
N GLY A 66 41.11 -2.34 -6.96
CA GLY A 66 42.30 -3.06 -6.54
C GLY A 66 43.20 -3.41 -7.72
N TYR A 67 42.63 -3.88 -8.83
CA TYR A 67 43.38 -4.15 -10.06
C TYR A 67 44.09 -2.91 -10.59
N TYR A 68 43.40 -1.76 -10.66
CA TYR A 68 44.03 -0.52 -11.14
C TYR A 68 45.08 0.04 -10.18
N VAL A 69 44.88 -0.08 -8.87
CA VAL A 69 45.85 0.38 -7.86
C VAL A 69 47.09 -0.52 -7.82
N HIS A 70 46.94 -1.84 -7.91
CA HIS A 70 48.07 -2.80 -7.89
C HIS A 70 48.82 -2.89 -9.22
N ARG A 71 48.24 -2.40 -10.31
CA ARG A 71 48.87 -2.37 -11.63
C ARG A 71 49.73 -1.12 -11.86
N CYS A 72 49.87 -0.26 -10.85
CA CYS A 72 50.87 0.81 -10.79
C CYS A 72 52.21 0.30 -10.24
#